data_AF-A0A2V8DUW7-F1
#
_entry.id   AF-A0A2V8DUW7-F1
#
_cell.length_a   1.000
_cell.length_b   1.000
_cell.length_c   1.000
_cell.angle_alpha   90.00
_cell.angle_beta   90.00
_cell.angle_gamma   90.00
#
_symmetry.space_group_name_H-M   'P 1'
#
loop_
_entity.id
_entity.type
_entity.pdbx_description
1 polymer ?
#
loop_
_entity_poly.entity_id
_entity_poly.type
_entity_poly.pdbx_seq_one_letter_code
_entity_poly.pdbx_strand_id
1 'polypeptide(L)'
;MSRCLGRFIRRPTHAPRVCRQSSLHSSASDPIGSCQARGPSAPAAGFVGPISAIALGALAALPSYFGLILRVRTTLDDSLDVVAAHGVGGTVGALLTGVFAQKALNGVADGLLFGNPAKLGIQGVAVLAAIVYSGALTFVLLKLIGAVVPLRTDAEEESTGLDVTQHGEEAYVHAQGSGTLSMQR
;
A
#
# COMPACT_ATOMS: atom_id res chain seq x y z
N MET A 1 -15.78 -41.90 24.28
CA MET A 1 -15.36 -42.72 25.45
C MET A 1 -14.00 -43.29 25.09
N SER A 2 -12.83 -42.75 25.47
CA SER A 2 -12.19 -42.66 26.81
C SER A 2 -10.70 -42.96 26.49
N ARG A 3 -9.63 -42.31 26.91
CA ARG A 3 -9.30 -41.34 27.96
C ARG A 3 -7.92 -40.75 27.59
N CYS A 4 -7.70 -39.48 27.92
CA CYS A 4 -6.38 -38.94 28.24
C CYS A 4 -5.82 -39.63 29.50
N LEU A 5 -4.53 -40.03 29.53
CA LEU A 5 -3.66 -39.86 30.71
C LEU A 5 -2.18 -40.24 30.45
N GLY A 6 -1.25 -39.43 30.96
CA GLY A 6 0.12 -39.83 31.36
C GLY A 6 1.23 -39.58 30.34
N ARG A 7 1.75 -38.36 30.13
CA ARG A 7 2.70 -37.57 30.95
C ARG A 7 4.15 -38.10 30.97
N PHE A 8 5.06 -37.17 30.67
CA PHE A 8 6.32 -36.94 31.40
C PHE A 8 7.57 -37.76 31.03
N ILE A 9 8.32 -37.28 30.04
CA ILE A 9 9.78 -37.36 30.07
C ILE A 9 10.34 -35.94 30.03
N ARG A 10 11.02 -35.57 31.13
CA ARG A 10 11.72 -34.32 31.37
C ARG A 10 12.96 -34.23 30.47
N ARG A 11 13.28 -33.04 29.96
CA ARG A 11 14.63 -32.46 30.18
C ARG A 11 14.52 -30.96 30.49
N PRO A 12 15.35 -30.42 31.40
CA PRO A 12 15.20 -29.09 31.96
C PRO A 12 16.28 -28.09 31.47
N THR A 13 16.01 -26.81 31.75
CA THR A 13 16.97 -25.73 32.05
C THR A 13 17.99 -25.31 30.98
N HIS A 14 17.62 -24.31 30.17
CA HIS A 14 18.29 -23.00 30.22
C HIS A 14 17.32 -21.91 29.72
N ALA A 15 17.26 -20.84 30.52
CA ALA A 15 16.33 -19.71 30.43
C ALA A 15 16.68 -18.74 29.26
N PRO A 16 15.85 -17.70 29.02
CA PRO A 16 15.61 -17.10 27.71
C PRO A 16 16.67 -16.07 27.32
N ARG A 17 17.03 -16.03 26.03
CA ARG A 17 17.65 -14.84 25.43
C ARG A 17 16.55 -13.91 24.93
N VAL A 18 16.01 -13.13 25.87
CA VAL A 18 15.49 -11.79 25.57
C VAL A 18 16.71 -10.88 25.50
N CYS A 19 17.15 -10.54 24.29
CA CYS A 19 17.85 -9.29 24.04
C CYS A 19 16.94 -8.43 23.17
N ARG A 20 16.01 -7.74 23.84
CA ARG A 20 15.75 -6.31 23.66
C ARG A 20 15.70 -5.83 22.20
N GLN A 21 14.51 -5.88 21.62
CA GLN A 21 14.09 -4.88 20.63
C GLN A 21 12.75 -4.24 21.05
N SER A 22 12.60 -4.00 22.35
CA SER A 22 11.62 -3.07 22.90
C SER A 22 12.17 -1.64 22.77
N SER A 23 12.17 -1.12 21.53
CA SER A 23 12.20 0.33 21.23
C SER A 23 11.95 0.62 19.75
N LEU A 24 10.98 -0.07 19.13
CA LEU A 24 10.30 0.38 17.91
C LEU A 24 8.78 0.39 18.14
N HIS A 25 8.36 0.64 19.37
CA HIS A 25 7.00 1.10 19.67
C HIS A 25 6.98 2.60 19.46
N SER A 26 6.60 3.04 18.25
CA SER A 26 5.85 4.29 18.02
C SER A 26 5.52 4.55 16.55
N SER A 27 6.04 3.76 15.59
CA SER A 27 5.75 3.99 14.15
C SER A 27 5.09 2.80 13.45
N ALA A 28 4.76 1.73 14.17
CA ALA A 28 4.23 0.48 13.61
C ALA A 28 2.75 0.22 13.93
N SER A 29 2.06 1.11 14.66
CA SER A 29 0.65 0.92 15.05
C SER A 29 -0.37 1.43 14.03
N ASP A 30 0.07 2.09 12.97
CA ASP A 30 -0.84 2.50 11.89
C ASP A 30 -0.89 1.38 10.84
N PRO A 31 -2.00 0.61 10.73
CA PRO A 31 -2.16 -0.40 9.68
C PRO A 31 -2.10 0.22 8.28
N ILE A 32 -2.34 1.53 8.18
CA ILE A 32 -2.20 2.33 6.96
C ILE A 32 -0.73 2.51 6.55
N GLY A 33 0.20 2.57 7.51
CA GLY A 33 1.63 2.78 7.26
C GLY A 33 2.38 1.51 6.81
N SER A 34 1.95 0.32 7.26
CA SER A 34 2.64 -0.94 6.93
C SER A 34 2.34 -1.43 5.52
N CYS A 35 1.11 -1.26 5.02
CA CYS A 35 0.76 -1.54 3.62
C CYS A 35 1.50 -0.60 2.63
N GLN A 36 1.88 0.60 3.08
CA GLN A 36 2.61 1.57 2.26
C GLN A 36 4.12 1.34 2.22
N ALA A 37 4.70 0.51 3.09
CA ALA A 37 6.16 0.41 3.21
C ALA A 37 6.86 -0.11 1.93
N ARG A 38 6.14 -0.83 1.05
CA ARG A 38 6.66 -1.27 -0.26
C ARG A 38 6.40 -0.25 -1.38
N GLY A 39 5.32 0.54 -1.32
CA GLY A 39 4.84 1.35 -2.44
C GLY A 39 5.82 2.42 -2.96
N PRO A 40 6.31 3.35 -2.12
CA PRO A 40 7.17 4.44 -2.56
C PRO A 40 8.66 4.06 -2.70
N SER A 41 9.12 3.06 -1.96
CA SER A 41 10.55 2.66 -1.90
C SER A 41 10.92 1.59 -2.93
N ALA A 42 9.93 0.93 -3.56
CA ALA A 42 10.14 -0.14 -4.55
C ALA A 42 11.13 0.22 -5.68
N PRO A 43 11.13 1.45 -6.25
CA PRO A 43 12.09 1.79 -7.31
C PRO A 43 13.55 1.80 -6.82
N ALA A 44 13.78 1.95 -5.52
CA ALA A 44 15.10 2.08 -4.89
C ALA A 44 15.64 0.78 -4.31
N ALA A 45 14.83 -0.28 -4.24
CA ALA A 45 15.15 -1.56 -3.60
C ALA A 45 16.20 -2.33 -4.43
N GLY A 46 17.46 -1.93 -4.28
CA GLY A 46 18.62 -2.48 -5.02
C GLY A 46 19.65 -1.43 -5.43
N PHE A 47 19.32 -0.14 -5.35
CA PHE A 47 20.19 0.95 -5.81
C PHE A 47 20.72 1.83 -4.68
N VAL A 48 20.15 1.69 -3.48
CA VAL A 48 20.28 2.67 -2.40
C VAL A 48 20.64 1.96 -1.08
N GLY A 49 21.56 2.55 -0.31
CA GLY A 49 21.98 2.00 0.98
C GLY A 49 20.90 2.08 2.06
N PRO A 50 21.03 1.34 3.17
CA PRO A 50 19.99 1.21 4.20
C PRO A 50 19.60 2.56 4.85
N ILE A 51 20.55 3.45 5.11
CA ILE A 51 20.28 4.78 5.69
C ILE A 51 19.50 5.67 4.70
N SER A 52 19.92 5.66 3.43
CA SER A 52 19.26 6.40 2.36
C SER A 52 17.88 5.82 2.01
N ALA A 53 17.64 4.52 2.25
CA ALA A 53 16.33 3.89 2.09
C ALA A 53 15.31 4.38 3.15
N ILE A 54 15.77 4.58 4.40
CA ILE A 54 14.94 5.17 5.45
C ILE A 54 14.60 6.63 5.11
N ALA A 55 15.60 7.40 4.63
CA ALA A 55 15.38 8.78 4.20
C ALA A 55 14.39 8.87 3.03
N LEU A 56 14.49 7.96 2.05
CA LEU A 56 13.54 7.84 0.94
C LEU A 56 12.12 7.60 1.40
N GLY A 57 11.91 6.65 2.31
CA GLY A 57 10.59 6.35 2.86
C GLY A 57 9.97 7.57 3.55
N ALA A 58 10.76 8.27 4.36
CA ALA A 58 10.31 9.48 5.05
C ALA A 58 9.98 10.63 4.08
N LEU A 59 10.83 10.86 3.07
CA LEU A 59 10.64 11.94 2.10
C LEU A 59 9.50 11.65 1.12
N ALA A 60 9.27 10.39 0.76
CA ALA A 60 8.19 9.99 -0.13
C ALA A 60 6.82 9.95 0.57
N ALA A 61 6.78 9.82 1.90
CA ALA A 61 5.53 9.83 2.66
C ALA A 61 4.85 11.20 2.69
N LEU A 62 5.63 12.31 2.74
CA LEU A 62 5.06 13.66 2.83
C LEU A 62 4.20 14.02 1.60
N PRO A 63 4.68 13.85 0.34
CA PRO A 63 3.89 14.16 -0.85
C PRO A 63 2.65 13.28 -0.99
N SER A 64 2.74 11.99 -0.62
CA SER A 64 1.59 11.08 -0.63
C SER A 64 0.50 11.55 0.35
N TYR A 65 0.90 12.00 1.54
CA TYR A 65 -0.02 12.55 2.52
C TYR A 65 -0.69 13.84 2.04
N PHE A 66 0.08 14.74 1.41
CA PHE A 66 -0.51 15.93 0.77
C PHE A 66 -1.46 15.57 -0.37
N GLY A 67 -1.13 14.54 -1.16
CA GLY A 67 -2.01 14.01 -2.20
C GLY A 67 -3.37 13.57 -1.64
N LEU A 68 -3.37 12.91 -0.47
CA LEU A 68 -4.60 12.49 0.22
C LEU A 68 -5.45 13.69 0.68
N ILE A 69 -4.82 14.72 1.24
CA ILE A 69 -5.53 15.94 1.65
C ILE A 69 -6.13 16.65 0.44
N LEU A 70 -5.39 16.72 -0.67
CA LEU A 70 -5.86 17.34 -1.90
C LEU A 70 -7.04 16.57 -2.50
N ARG A 71 -7.03 15.23 -2.42
CA ARG A 71 -8.13 14.37 -2.88
C ARG A 71 -9.46 14.70 -2.21
N VAL A 72 -9.47 15.03 -0.91
CA VAL A 72 -10.70 15.46 -0.18
C VAL A 72 -11.33 16.72 -0.80
N ARG A 73 -10.55 17.53 -1.52
CA ARG A 73 -11.03 18.74 -2.21
C ARG A 73 -11.44 18.50 -3.66
N THR A 74 -11.24 17.30 -4.19
CA THR A 74 -11.59 16.95 -5.57
C THR A 74 -12.80 16.04 -5.61
N THR A 75 -13.52 16.04 -6.73
CA THR A 75 -14.63 15.12 -6.99
C THR A 75 -14.15 13.77 -7.54
N LEU A 76 -12.86 13.45 -7.41
CA LEU A 76 -12.29 12.21 -7.90
C LEU A 76 -12.68 11.06 -6.95
N ASP A 77 -13.45 10.11 -7.48
CA ASP A 77 -13.87 8.89 -6.79
C ASP A 77 -12.78 7.82 -6.90
N ASP A 78 -11.65 8.06 -6.21
CA ASP A 78 -10.61 7.06 -6.00
C ASP A 78 -10.90 6.34 -4.68
N SER A 79 -11.49 5.14 -4.76
CA SER A 79 -12.02 4.42 -3.60
C SER A 79 -10.94 3.94 -2.63
N LEU A 80 -9.71 3.71 -3.13
CA LEU A 80 -8.57 3.20 -2.35
C LEU A 80 -7.40 4.19 -2.30
N ASP A 81 -7.61 5.44 -2.74
CA ASP A 81 -6.57 6.47 -2.84
C ASP A 81 -5.32 6.00 -3.60
N VAL A 82 -5.51 5.18 -4.65
CA VAL A 82 -4.43 4.57 -5.43
C VAL A 82 -3.57 5.64 -6.09
N VAL A 83 -4.18 6.69 -6.65
CA VAL A 83 -3.45 7.77 -7.32
C VAL A 83 -2.62 8.57 -6.32
N ALA A 84 -3.17 8.88 -5.15
CA ALA A 84 -2.47 9.64 -4.11
C ALA A 84 -1.36 8.82 -3.45
N ALA A 85 -1.63 7.57 -3.06
CA ALA A 85 -0.66 6.75 -2.34
C ALA A 85 0.40 6.13 -3.26
N HIS A 86 -0.01 5.58 -4.41
CA HIS A 86 0.89 4.86 -5.33
C HIS A 86 1.41 5.75 -6.46
N GLY A 87 0.54 6.58 -7.06
CA GLY A 87 0.93 7.46 -8.16
C GLY A 87 1.92 8.54 -7.70
N VAL A 88 1.52 9.36 -6.72
CA VAL A 88 2.36 10.45 -6.20
C VAL A 88 3.55 9.89 -5.42
N GLY A 89 3.32 8.94 -4.51
CA GLY A 89 4.38 8.32 -3.73
C GLY A 89 5.42 7.59 -4.58
N GLY A 90 4.97 6.82 -5.58
CA GLY A 90 5.84 6.12 -6.52
C GLY A 90 6.63 7.07 -7.43
N THR A 91 6.01 8.17 -7.88
CA THR A 91 6.69 9.20 -8.68
C THR A 91 7.82 9.86 -7.89
N VAL A 92 7.53 10.28 -6.66
CA VAL A 92 8.55 10.92 -5.81
C VAL A 92 9.64 9.93 -5.42
N GLY A 93 9.28 8.70 -5.05
CA GLY A 93 10.24 7.64 -4.76
C GLY A 93 11.15 7.29 -5.94
N ALA A 94 10.59 7.23 -7.15
CA ALA A 94 11.33 7.05 -8.38
C ALA A 94 12.32 8.20 -8.61
N LEU A 95 11.88 9.45 -8.51
CA LEU A 95 12.76 10.62 -8.70
C LEU A 95 13.88 10.67 -7.66
N LEU A 96 13.57 10.42 -6.38
CA LEU A 96 14.55 10.37 -5.31
C LEU A 96 15.54 9.20 -5.47
N THR A 97 15.15 8.10 -6.13
CA THR A 97 16.09 7.03 -6.52
C THR A 97 17.16 7.57 -7.47
N GLY A 98 16.80 8.45 -8.41
CA GLY A 98 17.75 9.14 -9.28
C GLY A 98 18.74 10.06 -8.52
N VAL A 99 18.39 10.47 -7.30
CA VAL A 99 19.24 11.30 -6.42
C VAL A 99 20.18 10.45 -5.58
N PHE A 100 19.65 9.39 -4.94
CA PHE A 100 20.36 8.58 -3.95
C PHE A 100 21.03 7.31 -4.49
N ALA A 101 20.88 6.99 -5.78
CA ALA A 101 21.51 5.82 -6.38
C ALA A 101 23.03 5.82 -6.21
N GLN A 102 23.60 4.70 -5.78
CA GLN A 102 25.05 4.52 -5.60
C GLN A 102 25.56 3.45 -6.55
N LYS A 103 26.57 3.77 -7.37
CA LYS A 103 27.23 2.78 -8.23
C LYS A 103 27.94 1.70 -7.42
N ALA A 104 28.40 2.01 -6.21
CA ALA A 104 29.02 1.05 -5.31
C ALA A 104 28.10 -0.12 -4.91
N LEU A 105 26.77 0.07 -4.96
CA LEU A 105 25.79 -0.96 -4.61
C LEU A 105 25.22 -1.69 -5.83
N ASN A 106 25.09 -0.97 -6.94
CA ASN A 106 24.37 -1.45 -8.13
C ASN A 106 25.31 -1.85 -9.29
N GLY A 107 26.50 -1.27 -9.36
CA GLY A 107 27.47 -1.49 -10.45
C GLY A 107 27.19 -0.72 -11.74
N VAL A 108 25.96 -0.24 -11.96
CA VAL A 108 25.58 0.43 -13.23
C VAL A 108 25.93 1.91 -13.24
N ALA A 109 25.46 2.71 -12.27
CA ALA A 109 25.65 4.16 -12.31
C ALA A 109 25.28 4.87 -10.99
N ASP A 110 25.93 6.01 -10.79
CA ASP A 110 25.74 6.94 -9.69
C ASP A 110 24.53 7.85 -9.90
N GLY A 111 23.92 8.30 -8.81
CA GLY A 111 22.85 9.30 -8.78
C GLY A 111 23.41 10.72 -8.70
N LEU A 112 22.50 11.70 -8.57
CA LEU A 112 22.85 13.13 -8.53
C LEU A 112 23.84 13.47 -7.41
N LEU A 113 23.68 12.87 -6.21
CA LEU A 113 24.58 13.11 -5.07
C LEU A 113 25.97 12.49 -5.22
N PHE A 114 26.13 11.56 -6.16
CA PHE A 114 27.36 10.83 -6.42
C PHE A 114 28.04 11.28 -7.72
N GLY A 115 27.59 12.41 -8.30
CA GLY A 115 28.26 13.09 -9.40
C GLY A 115 27.68 12.88 -10.80
N ASN A 116 26.53 12.18 -10.93
CA ASN A 116 25.90 11.96 -12.24
C ASN A 116 24.48 12.58 -12.30
N PRO A 117 24.35 13.82 -12.79
CA PRO A 117 23.05 14.48 -12.92
C PRO A 117 22.17 13.88 -14.03
N ALA A 118 22.77 13.19 -15.01
CA ALA A 118 22.01 12.61 -16.12
C ALA A 118 21.04 11.50 -15.66
N LYS A 119 21.32 10.84 -14.54
CA LYS A 119 20.43 9.82 -13.97
C LYS A 119 19.08 10.37 -13.52
N LEU A 120 19.04 11.59 -13.00
CA LEU A 120 17.78 12.22 -12.63
C LEU A 120 16.93 12.52 -13.86
N GLY A 121 17.55 12.98 -14.95
CA GLY A 121 16.87 13.20 -16.24
C GLY A 121 16.29 11.92 -16.83
N ILE A 122 17.07 10.83 -16.84
CA ILE A 122 16.60 9.52 -17.32
C ILE A 122 15.41 9.03 -16.50
N GLN A 123 15.49 9.15 -15.17
CA GLN A 123 14.42 8.75 -14.27
C GLN A 123 13.15 9.58 -14.45
N GLY A 124 13.30 10.89 -14.68
CA GLY A 124 12.17 11.78 -15.00
C GLY A 124 11.46 11.40 -16.30
N VAL A 125 12.23 11.11 -17.37
CA VAL A 125 11.65 10.64 -18.64
C VAL A 125 10.97 9.29 -18.46
N ALA A 126 11.56 8.36 -17.71
CA ALA A 126 10.97 7.06 -17.43
C ALA A 126 9.63 7.18 -16.67
N VAL A 127 9.56 8.05 -15.65
CA VAL A 127 8.33 8.33 -14.90
C VAL A 127 7.27 8.95 -15.81
N LEU A 128 7.62 9.95 -16.60
CA LEU A 128 6.69 10.58 -17.54
C LEU A 128 6.16 9.59 -18.56
N ALA A 129 7.04 8.76 -19.14
CA ALA A 129 6.64 7.71 -20.07
C ALA A 129 5.68 6.71 -19.40
N ALA A 130 5.94 6.30 -18.16
CA ALA A 130 5.07 5.39 -17.41
C ALA A 130 3.69 6.00 -17.11
N ILE A 131 3.64 7.27 -16.69
CA ILE A 131 2.38 7.99 -16.41
C ILE A 131 1.57 8.15 -17.70
N VAL A 132 2.20 8.59 -18.78
CA VAL A 132 1.51 8.78 -20.07
C VAL A 132 1.03 7.45 -20.62
N TYR A 133 1.87 6.42 -20.61
CA TYR A 133 1.50 5.10 -21.10
C TYR A 133 0.37 4.48 -20.28
N SER A 134 0.52 4.41 -18.96
CA SER A 134 -0.51 3.82 -18.08
C SER A 134 -1.82 4.62 -18.13
N GLY A 135 -1.76 5.95 -18.09
CA GLY A 135 -2.94 6.80 -18.13
C GLY A 135 -3.66 6.75 -19.48
N ALA A 136 -2.94 6.96 -20.58
CA ALA A 136 -3.55 7.00 -21.91
C ALA A 136 -4.07 5.62 -22.34
N LEU A 137 -3.29 4.56 -22.14
CA LEU A 137 -3.69 3.22 -22.52
C LEU A 137 -4.88 2.74 -21.70
N THR A 138 -4.88 2.96 -20.37
CA THR A 138 -6.01 2.60 -19.52
C THR A 138 -7.26 3.38 -19.90
N PHE A 139 -7.13 4.68 -20.18
CA PHE A 139 -8.26 5.51 -20.63
C PHE A 139 -8.87 4.97 -21.93
N VAL A 140 -8.04 4.65 -22.92
CA VAL A 140 -8.51 4.07 -24.19
C VAL A 140 -9.19 2.72 -23.97
N LEU A 141 -8.58 1.84 -23.18
CA LEU A 141 -9.14 0.52 -22.88
C LEU A 141 -10.48 0.60 -22.16
N LEU A 142 -10.58 1.43 -21.12
CA LEU A 142 -11.84 1.65 -20.41
C LEU A 142 -12.90 2.22 -21.35
N LYS A 143 -12.54 3.11 -22.28
CA LYS A 143 -13.52 3.65 -23.22
C LYS A 143 -13.99 2.64 -24.26
N LEU A 144 -13.11 1.74 -24.69
CA LEU A 144 -13.46 0.62 -25.57
C LEU A 144 -14.37 -0.39 -24.86
N ILE A 145 -14.02 -0.79 -23.63
CA ILE A 145 -14.85 -1.72 -22.84
C ILE A 145 -16.20 -1.08 -22.53
N GLY A 146 -16.21 0.19 -22.13
CA GLY A 146 -17.42 0.97 -21.87
C GLY A 146 -18.32 1.19 -23.09
N ALA A 147 -17.87 0.89 -24.31
CA ALA A 147 -18.71 0.87 -25.50
C ALA A 147 -19.44 -0.46 -25.70
N VAL A 148 -18.97 -1.54 -25.05
CA VAL A 148 -19.52 -2.89 -25.17
C VAL A 148 -20.32 -3.28 -23.93
N VAL A 149 -19.85 -2.90 -22.74
CA VAL A 149 -20.43 -3.28 -21.44
C VAL A 149 -20.43 -2.07 -20.50
N PRO A 150 -21.50 -1.82 -19.72
CA PRO A 150 -21.49 -0.79 -18.68
C PRO A 150 -20.40 -1.09 -17.63
N LEU A 151 -19.55 -0.11 -17.33
CA LEU A 151 -18.44 -0.26 -16.38
C LEU A 151 -18.84 -0.10 -14.90
N ARG A 152 -19.98 0.53 -14.63
CA ARG A 152 -20.52 0.76 -13.28
C ARG A 152 -21.88 0.06 -13.19
N THR A 153 -22.14 -0.56 -12.05
CA THR A 153 -23.44 -1.16 -11.72
C THR A 153 -24.51 -0.10 -11.52
N ASP A 154 -25.77 -0.51 -11.56
CA ASP A 154 -26.88 0.40 -11.31
C ASP A 154 -26.88 0.89 -9.85
N ALA A 155 -27.42 2.09 -9.62
CA ALA A 155 -27.42 2.72 -8.29
C ALA A 155 -28.17 1.89 -7.23
N GLU A 156 -29.19 1.14 -7.64
CA GLU A 156 -29.94 0.23 -6.76
C GLU A 156 -29.09 -0.98 -6.35
N GLU A 157 -28.33 -1.56 -7.29
CA GLU A 157 -27.41 -2.66 -7.03
C GLU A 157 -26.24 -2.20 -6.14
N GLU A 158 -25.72 -1.00 -6.39
CA GLU A 158 -24.66 -0.38 -5.57
C GLU A 158 -25.15 -0.13 -4.13
N SER A 159 -26.42 0.23 -3.94
CA SER A 159 -27.02 0.48 -2.61
C SER A 159 -27.28 -0.81 -1.80
N THR A 160 -27.59 -1.91 -2.48
CA THR A 160 -27.84 -3.22 -1.87
C THR A 160 -26.51 -3.92 -1.51
N GLY A 161 -25.45 -3.63 -2.27
CA GLY A 161 -24.11 -4.17 -2.09
C GLY A 161 -23.78 -5.24 -3.13
N LEU A 162 -22.57 -5.13 -3.70
CA LEU A 162 -22.10 -6.00 -4.79
C LEU A 162 -21.96 -7.47 -4.39
N ASP A 163 -21.70 -7.74 -3.10
CA ASP A 163 -21.64 -9.10 -2.58
C ASP A 163 -22.99 -9.82 -2.74
N VAL A 164 -24.10 -9.12 -2.52
CA VAL A 164 -25.44 -9.69 -2.65
C VAL A 164 -25.88 -9.74 -4.11
N THR A 165 -25.66 -8.68 -4.88
CA THR A 165 -26.17 -8.59 -6.26
C THR A 165 -25.35 -9.38 -7.27
N GLN A 166 -24.02 -9.41 -7.15
CA GLN A 166 -23.15 -10.13 -8.08
C GLN A 166 -22.72 -11.51 -7.59
N HIS A 167 -22.58 -11.71 -6.29
CA HIS A 167 -22.10 -12.96 -5.71
C HIS A 167 -23.18 -13.78 -4.99
N GLY A 168 -24.33 -13.19 -4.65
CA GLY A 168 -25.41 -13.88 -3.93
C GLY A 168 -25.04 -14.27 -2.50
N GLU A 169 -24.00 -13.63 -1.94
CA GLU A 169 -23.46 -13.91 -0.61
C GLU A 169 -23.61 -12.69 0.30
N GLU A 170 -23.83 -12.92 1.59
CA GLU A 170 -23.74 -11.87 2.61
C GLU A 170 -22.43 -12.01 3.37
N ALA A 171 -21.59 -10.98 3.37
CA ALA A 171 -20.30 -10.99 4.08
C ALA A 171 -20.49 -11.21 5.60
N TYR A 172 -21.57 -10.69 6.16
CA TYR A 172 -21.96 -10.90 7.55
C TYR A 172 -23.45 -11.18 7.64
N VAL A 173 -23.78 -12.39 8.08
CA VAL A 173 -25.17 -12.72 8.43
C VAL A 173 -25.53 -11.90 9.66
N HIS A 174 -26.28 -10.81 9.47
CA HIS A 174 -26.85 -10.11 10.61
C HIS A 174 -27.82 -11.05 11.31
N ALA A 175 -27.42 -11.60 12.46
CA ALA A 175 -28.35 -12.23 13.38
C ALA A 175 -29.29 -11.16 13.96
N GLN A 176 -30.27 -10.72 13.16
CA GLN A 176 -31.39 -9.93 13.65
C GLN A 176 -32.33 -10.87 14.42
N GLY A 177 -31.98 -11.12 15.69
CA GLY A 177 -32.72 -12.03 16.54
C GLY A 177 -32.17 -12.19 17.95
N SER A 178 -32.05 -11.11 18.73
CA SER A 178 -32.12 -11.18 20.21
C SER A 178 -32.30 -9.78 20.81
N GLY A 179 -33.53 -9.43 21.20
CA GLY A 179 -33.77 -8.15 21.89
C GLY A 179 -35.19 -7.61 21.96
N THR A 180 -36.24 -8.29 21.47
CA THR A 180 -37.61 -8.02 21.93
C THR A 180 -37.79 -8.60 23.34
N LEU A 181 -37.21 -7.95 24.35
CA LEU A 181 -37.55 -8.18 25.75
C LEU A 181 -37.68 -6.83 26.45
N SER A 182 -38.93 -6.40 26.56
CA SER A 182 -39.49 -5.54 27.61
C SER A 182 -38.64 -4.36 28.10
N MET A 183 -38.98 -3.15 27.65
CA MET A 183 -38.96 -2.02 28.57
C MET A 183 -40.20 -1.16 28.35
N GLN A 184 -41.32 -1.73 28.76
CA GLN A 184 -42.54 -1.02 29.11
C GLN A 184 -42.44 -0.74 30.61
N ARG A 185 -41.92 0.44 30.95
CA ARG A 185 -42.26 1.20 32.16
C ARG A 185 -41.80 2.64 32.02
#